data_AF-A4EWW9-F1
#
_entry.id   AF-A4EWW9-F1
#
_cell.length_a   1.000
_cell.length_b   1.000
_cell.length_c   1.000
_cell.angle_alpha   90.00
_cell.angle_beta   90.00
_cell.angle_gamma   90.00
#
_symmetry.space_group_name_H-M   'P 1'
#
loop_
_entity.id
_entity.type
_entity.pdbx_description
1 polymer ?
#
loop_
_entity_poly.entity_id
_entity_poly.type
_entity_poly.pdbx_seq_one_letter_code
_entity_poly.pdbx_strand_id
1 'polypeptide(L)'
;MRQWNAEQLALGSILVALLVLALKLAAWWMTDSVALLSDALETLVNVTGALLAWMAVHIAKRPPDTGHPFGHYKAEYFSAVAEGIMIIIAALLIVQQSVQALTSLGSTEDWNRLGLVINALAMCLNLFWARLLISRGSVLSSPAIAASGRHLMSDVWTSAGVLIGLGLALLTGWVILDPIIAFFVAIHILREGFEVVISSVNGLMDSAAPEEERIRIEEILHQSAGGALQMHGLKTRRAGPALFVEFHMVVDGQMTVLASHEICDRIEDAVKAEFPDAQVIIHVEPESKMEPAGIAPA
;
A
#
# COMPACT_ATOMS: atom_id res chain seq x y z
N MET A 1 -25.42 -1.43 -22.68
CA MET A 1 -24.77 -0.88 -21.46
C MET A 1 -23.37 -0.45 -21.84
N ARG A 2 -23.02 0.84 -21.67
CA ARG A 2 -21.70 1.39 -22.06
C ARG A 2 -20.61 0.58 -21.35
N GLN A 3 -19.67 -0.02 -22.09
CA GLN A 3 -18.50 -0.68 -21.50
C GLN A 3 -17.55 0.44 -21.06
N TRP A 4 -17.32 0.54 -19.75
CA TRP A 4 -16.38 1.50 -19.20
C TRP A 4 -15.00 0.88 -19.30
N ASN A 5 -14.05 1.63 -19.86
CA ASN A 5 -12.65 1.20 -19.91
C ASN A 5 -11.94 1.59 -18.60
N ALA A 6 -10.78 0.98 -18.34
CA ALA A 6 -10.00 1.18 -17.11
C ALA A 6 -9.71 2.66 -16.79
N GLU A 7 -9.33 3.44 -17.81
CA GLU A 7 -9.06 4.87 -17.68
C GLU A 7 -10.30 5.68 -17.29
N GLN A 8 -11.48 5.34 -17.82
CA GLN A 8 -12.73 6.01 -17.47
C GLN A 8 -13.14 5.73 -16.03
N LEU A 9 -12.87 4.51 -15.54
CA LEU A 9 -13.09 4.16 -14.14
C LEU A 9 -12.11 4.89 -13.23
N ALA A 10 -10.82 5.00 -13.60
CA ALA A 10 -9.83 5.74 -12.83
C ALA A 10 -10.15 7.24 -12.73
N LEU A 11 -10.51 7.89 -13.85
CA LEU A 11 -10.96 9.29 -13.86
C LEU A 11 -12.26 9.47 -13.06
N GLY A 12 -13.18 8.52 -13.18
CA GLY A 12 -14.40 8.49 -12.37
C GLY A 12 -14.11 8.44 -10.87
N SER A 13 -13.12 7.65 -10.44
CA SER A 13 -12.73 7.55 -9.04
C SER A 13 -12.23 8.87 -8.46
N ILE A 14 -11.45 9.65 -9.23
CA ILE A 14 -11.00 10.97 -8.78
C ILE A 14 -12.18 11.91 -8.58
N LEU A 15 -13.11 11.96 -9.54
CA LEU A 15 -14.30 12.81 -9.44
C LEU A 15 -15.20 12.41 -8.28
N VAL A 16 -15.40 11.10 -8.07
CA VAL A 16 -16.20 10.58 -6.95
C VAL A 16 -15.52 10.89 -5.63
N ALA A 17 -14.20 10.71 -5.51
CA ALA A 17 -13.47 10.99 -4.28
C ALA A 17 -13.53 12.49 -3.91
N LEU A 18 -13.36 13.39 -4.88
CA LEU A 18 -13.51 14.83 -4.67
C LEU A 18 -14.94 15.22 -4.27
N LEU A 19 -15.95 14.61 -4.90
CA LEU A 19 -17.35 14.84 -4.55
C LEU A 19 -17.66 14.35 -3.12
N VAL A 20 -17.20 13.15 -2.77
CA VAL A 20 -17.39 12.58 -1.43
C VAL A 20 -16.68 13.40 -0.37
N LEU A 21 -15.45 13.85 -0.63
CA LEU A 21 -14.74 14.77 0.25
C LEU A 21 -15.53 16.05 0.48
N ALA A 22 -16.05 16.67 -0.58
CA ALA A 22 -16.88 17.88 -0.47
C ALA A 22 -18.15 17.64 0.35
N LEU A 23 -18.83 16.50 0.15
CA LEU A 23 -20.01 16.13 0.93
C LEU A 23 -19.68 15.91 2.41
N LYS A 24 -18.58 15.21 2.72
CA LYS A 24 -18.16 14.97 4.11
C LYS A 24 -17.74 16.26 4.83
N LEU A 25 -17.02 17.15 4.15
CA LEU A 25 -16.68 18.47 4.68
C LEU A 25 -17.92 19.32 4.93
N ALA A 26 -18.90 19.30 4.02
CA ALA A 26 -20.17 19.98 4.23
C ALA A 26 -20.94 19.39 5.42
N ALA A 27 -20.99 18.06 5.53
CA ALA A 27 -21.64 17.38 6.65
C ALA A 27 -21.00 17.75 8.00
N TRP A 28 -19.67 17.76 8.07
CA TRP A 28 -18.94 18.21 9.26
C TRP A 28 -19.28 19.67 9.58
N TRP A 29 -19.14 20.59 8.63
CA TRP A 29 -19.38 22.02 8.86
C TRP A 29 -20.81 22.33 9.32
N MET A 30 -21.79 21.52 8.88
CA MET A 30 -23.19 21.66 9.27
C MET A 30 -23.53 21.06 10.64
N THR A 31 -22.73 20.12 11.13
CA THR A 31 -23.00 19.39 12.40
C THR A 31 -22.06 19.76 13.53
N ASP A 32 -20.90 20.32 13.24
CA ASP A 32 -19.79 20.53 14.18
C ASP A 32 -19.37 19.23 14.91
N SER A 33 -19.66 18.07 14.32
CA SER A 33 -19.34 16.75 14.91
C SER A 33 -17.88 16.39 14.71
N VAL A 34 -17.21 15.97 15.78
CA VAL A 34 -15.81 15.53 15.74
C VAL A 34 -15.68 14.19 15.01
N ALA A 35 -16.68 13.31 15.10
CA ALA A 35 -16.66 12.05 14.36
C ALA A 35 -16.84 12.27 12.85
N LEU A 36 -17.68 13.21 12.43
CA LEU A 36 -17.79 13.58 11.01
C LEU A 36 -16.54 14.31 10.48
N LEU A 37 -15.84 15.06 11.33
CA LEU A 37 -14.52 15.58 10.98
C LEU A 37 -13.51 14.46 10.73
N SER A 38 -13.46 13.45 11.61
CA SER A 38 -12.57 12.30 11.45
C SER A 38 -12.77 11.65 10.08
N ASP A 39 -14.02 11.40 9.72
CA ASP A 39 -14.41 10.79 8.45
C ASP A 39 -14.03 11.65 7.22
N ALA A 40 -14.13 12.98 7.35
CA ALA A 40 -13.71 13.92 6.31
C ALA A 40 -12.18 14.00 6.16
N LEU A 41 -11.44 14.03 7.28
CA LEU A 41 -9.97 14.06 7.28
C LEU A 41 -9.37 12.76 6.73
N GLU A 42 -9.94 11.61 7.08
CA GLU A 42 -9.56 10.31 6.48
C GLU A 42 -9.68 10.36 4.95
N THR A 43 -10.81 10.86 4.44
CA THR A 43 -11.02 11.01 3.00
C THR A 43 -10.04 11.99 2.35
N LEU A 44 -9.71 13.09 3.04
CA LEU A 44 -8.73 14.07 2.56
C LEU A 44 -7.33 13.44 2.42
N VAL A 45 -6.93 12.66 3.43
CA VAL A 45 -5.65 11.95 3.42
C VAL A 45 -5.63 10.91 2.30
N ASN A 46 -6.70 10.12 2.11
CA ASN A 46 -6.79 9.13 1.03
C ASN A 46 -6.69 9.79 -0.36
N VAL A 47 -7.38 10.92 -0.60
CA VAL A 47 -7.29 11.66 -1.87
C VAL A 47 -5.87 12.17 -2.12
N THR A 48 -5.23 12.73 -1.10
CA THR A 48 -3.88 13.28 -1.20
C THR A 48 -2.83 12.17 -1.36
N GLY A 49 -2.97 11.08 -0.61
CA GLY A 49 -2.15 9.88 -0.71
C GLY A 49 -2.22 9.26 -2.10
N ALA A 50 -3.42 9.13 -2.67
CA ALA A 50 -3.59 8.65 -4.05
C ALA A 50 -2.89 9.52 -5.09
N LEU A 51 -2.91 10.86 -4.92
CA LEU A 51 -2.19 11.80 -5.79
C LEU A 51 -0.66 11.63 -5.67
N LEU A 52 -0.14 11.52 -4.44
CA LEU A 52 1.28 11.28 -4.19
C LEU A 52 1.71 9.92 -4.75
N ALA A 53 0.92 8.87 -4.56
CA ALA A 53 1.19 7.53 -5.06
C ALA A 53 1.21 7.51 -6.59
N TRP A 54 0.26 8.17 -7.25
CA TRP A 54 0.27 8.32 -8.70
C TRP A 54 1.54 9.00 -9.21
N MET A 55 1.95 10.10 -8.56
CA MET A 55 3.19 10.81 -8.91
C MET A 55 4.42 9.92 -8.67
N ALA A 56 4.48 9.20 -7.55
CA ALA A 56 5.58 8.33 -7.20
C ALA A 56 5.72 7.14 -8.13
N VAL A 57 4.62 6.50 -8.53
CA VAL A 57 4.62 5.44 -9.56
C VAL A 57 5.12 5.98 -10.90
N HIS A 58 4.73 7.20 -11.28
CA HIS A 58 5.24 7.83 -12.50
C HIS A 58 6.75 8.10 -12.44
N ILE A 59 7.27 8.48 -11.26
CA ILE A 59 8.71 8.65 -11.03
C ILE A 59 9.42 7.29 -11.04
N ALA A 60 8.87 6.27 -10.36
CA ALA A 60 9.45 4.95 -10.22
C ALA A 60 9.60 4.20 -11.56
N LYS A 61 8.72 4.47 -12.52
CA LYS A 61 8.80 3.92 -13.89
C LYS A 61 9.91 4.52 -14.74
N ARG A 62 10.60 5.58 -14.29
CA ARG A 62 11.72 6.15 -15.03
C ARG A 62 12.88 5.16 -15.04
N PRO A 63 13.48 4.88 -16.21
CA PRO A 63 14.62 3.98 -16.29
C PRO A 63 15.80 4.52 -15.46
N PRO A 64 16.77 3.67 -15.12
CA PRO A 64 18.01 4.09 -14.49
C PRO A 64 18.71 5.21 -15.26
N ASP A 65 19.29 6.16 -14.53
CA ASP A 65 20.07 7.26 -15.08
C ASP A 65 21.41 7.41 -14.33
N THR A 66 22.22 8.40 -14.73
CA THR A 66 23.55 8.61 -14.12
C THR A 66 23.48 9.00 -12.63
N GLY A 67 22.38 9.61 -12.19
CA GLY A 67 22.15 9.95 -10.78
C GLY A 67 21.56 8.79 -9.98
N HIS A 68 20.83 7.89 -10.64
CA HIS A 68 20.16 6.73 -10.05
C HIS A 68 20.43 5.46 -10.88
N PRO A 69 21.62 4.84 -10.76
CA PRO A 69 22.00 3.67 -11.56
C PRO A 69 21.15 2.41 -11.32
N PHE A 70 20.49 2.34 -10.16
CA PHE A 70 19.56 1.26 -9.80
C PHE A 70 18.10 1.62 -10.09
N GLY A 71 17.83 2.75 -10.74
CA GLY A 71 16.49 3.24 -11.03
C GLY A 71 15.85 4.02 -9.88
N HIS A 72 14.59 4.41 -10.09
CA HIS A 72 13.84 5.30 -9.22
C HIS A 72 12.80 4.56 -8.35
N TYR A 73 12.89 3.24 -8.25
CA TYR A 73 11.84 2.40 -7.67
C TYR A 73 11.49 2.74 -6.20
N LYS A 74 12.46 3.25 -5.43
CA LYS A 74 12.24 3.66 -4.03
C LYS A 74 11.33 4.89 -3.88
N ALA A 75 10.99 5.61 -4.97
CA ALA A 75 10.05 6.72 -4.94
C ALA A 75 8.67 6.35 -4.36
N GLU A 76 8.21 5.12 -4.60
CA GLU A 76 6.94 4.62 -4.06
C GLU A 76 6.93 4.59 -2.52
N TYR A 77 8.04 4.17 -1.89
CA TYR A 77 8.15 4.17 -0.43
C TYR A 77 8.14 5.59 0.15
N PHE A 78 8.76 6.56 -0.52
CA PHE A 78 8.70 7.96 -0.07
C PHE A 78 7.27 8.50 -0.06
N SER A 79 6.47 8.16 -1.07
CA SER A 79 5.05 8.52 -1.09
C SER A 79 4.28 7.87 0.06
N ALA A 80 4.51 6.58 0.30
CA ALA A 80 3.82 5.86 1.37
C ALA A 80 4.23 6.38 2.77
N VAL A 81 5.50 6.77 2.98
CA VAL A 81 5.92 7.47 4.20
C VAL A 81 5.21 8.81 4.36
N ALA A 82 5.12 9.62 3.29
CA ALA A 82 4.43 10.91 3.33
C ALA A 82 2.94 10.75 3.64
N GLU A 83 2.29 9.75 3.05
CA GLU A 83 0.91 9.36 3.35
C GLU A 83 0.74 8.94 4.81
N GLY A 84 1.57 8.03 5.31
CA GLY A 84 1.55 7.60 6.70
C GLY A 84 1.72 8.76 7.70
N ILE A 85 2.59 9.73 7.39
CA ILE A 85 2.75 10.96 8.19
C ILE A 85 1.46 11.79 8.17
N MET A 86 0.81 11.96 7.02
CA MET A 86 -0.47 12.69 6.93
C MET A 86 -1.57 11.99 7.74
N ILE A 87 -1.64 10.65 7.69
CA ILE A 87 -2.56 9.86 8.52
C ILE A 87 -2.32 10.13 10.00
N ILE A 88 -1.06 10.07 10.45
CA ILE A 88 -0.69 10.34 11.84
C ILE A 88 -1.08 11.77 12.27
N ILE A 89 -0.79 12.77 11.43
CA ILE A 89 -1.16 14.17 11.73
C ILE A 89 -2.68 14.31 11.84
N ALA A 90 -3.45 13.74 10.89
CA ALA A 90 -4.90 13.77 10.92
C ALA A 90 -5.45 13.11 12.20
N ALA A 91 -4.94 11.92 12.56
CA ALA A 91 -5.32 11.22 13.78
C ALA A 91 -5.02 12.03 15.05
N LEU A 92 -3.85 12.67 15.15
CA LEU A 92 -3.50 13.52 16.29
C LEU A 92 -4.42 14.76 16.40
N LEU A 93 -4.79 15.37 15.27
CA LEU A 93 -5.77 16.46 15.26
C LEU A 93 -7.15 15.99 15.73
N ILE A 94 -7.60 14.80 15.33
CA ILE A 94 -8.88 14.23 15.77
C ILE A 94 -8.83 13.91 17.26
N VAL A 95 -7.75 13.34 17.78
CA VAL A 95 -7.55 13.11 19.22
C VAL A 95 -7.64 14.42 19.98
N GLN A 96 -6.93 15.46 19.53
CA GLN A 96 -6.96 16.77 20.17
C GLN A 96 -8.38 17.35 20.21
N GLN A 97 -9.11 17.32 19.09
CA GLN A 97 -10.48 17.82 19.02
C GLN A 97 -11.45 16.98 19.85
N SER A 98 -11.27 15.67 19.89
CA SER A 98 -12.08 14.77 20.72
C SER A 98 -11.92 15.08 22.21
N VAL A 99 -10.68 15.32 22.67
CA VAL A 99 -10.40 15.70 24.06
C VAL A 99 -10.99 17.08 24.38
N GLN A 100 -10.87 18.05 23.47
CA GLN A 100 -11.48 19.37 23.66
C GLN A 100 -13.01 19.28 23.74
N ALA A 101 -13.63 18.53 22.83
CA ALA A 101 -15.08 18.33 22.82
C ALA A 101 -15.62 17.62 24.08
N LEU A 102 -14.82 16.75 24.72
CA LEU A 102 -15.18 16.18 26.04
C LEU A 102 -15.23 17.23 27.15
N THR A 103 -14.44 18.30 27.05
CA THR A 103 -14.42 19.39 28.05
C THR A 103 -15.44 20.49 27.77
N SER A 104 -15.91 20.62 26.53
CA SER A 104 -16.91 21.58 26.09
C SER A 104 -18.11 20.86 25.46
N LEU A 105 -18.79 20.02 26.24
CA LEU A 105 -19.97 19.29 25.78
C LEU A 105 -21.10 20.29 25.44
N GLY A 106 -21.41 20.41 24.15
CA GLY A 106 -22.56 21.14 23.65
C GLY A 106 -23.88 20.37 23.82
N SER A 107 -24.92 20.79 23.12
CA SER A 107 -26.20 20.08 23.05
C SER A 107 -26.35 19.34 21.71
N THR A 108 -26.98 18.17 21.68
CA THR A 108 -27.31 17.47 20.42
C THR A 108 -28.46 18.13 19.65
N GLU A 109 -29.19 19.08 20.26
CA GLU A 109 -30.24 19.84 19.58
C GLU A 109 -29.68 20.78 18.50
N ASP A 110 -28.40 21.16 18.63
CA ASP A 110 -27.68 21.99 17.66
C ASP A 110 -27.24 21.20 16.42
N TRP A 111 -27.30 19.86 16.44
CA TRP A 111 -26.90 19.05 15.30
C TRP A 111 -27.89 19.15 14.16
N ASN A 112 -27.44 19.73 13.06
CA ASN A 112 -28.22 19.74 11.85
C ASN A 112 -28.35 18.32 11.30
N ARG A 113 -29.53 17.69 11.50
CA ARG A 113 -29.87 16.36 10.97
C ARG A 113 -29.63 16.23 9.45
N LEU A 114 -29.63 17.35 8.73
CA LEU A 114 -29.29 17.38 7.31
C LEU A 114 -27.82 16.97 7.07
N GLY A 115 -26.89 17.35 7.94
CA GLY A 115 -25.47 16.99 7.81
C GLY A 115 -25.23 15.48 7.92
N LEU A 116 -25.96 14.79 8.81
CA LEU A 116 -25.95 13.32 8.89
C LEU A 116 -26.46 12.66 7.62
N VAL A 117 -27.53 13.20 7.04
CA VAL A 117 -28.07 12.71 5.76
C VAL A 117 -27.06 12.93 4.63
N ILE A 118 -26.38 14.08 4.59
CA ILE A 118 -25.31 14.34 3.62
C ILE A 118 -24.17 13.32 3.78
N ASN A 119 -23.70 13.06 5.00
CA ASN A 119 -22.64 12.09 5.23
C ASN A 119 -23.09 10.67 4.83
N ALA A 120 -24.32 10.27 5.17
CA ALA A 120 -24.90 9.01 4.72
C ALA A 120 -24.99 8.91 3.18
N LEU A 121 -25.34 9.99 2.49
CA LEU A 121 -25.32 10.06 1.02
C LEU A 121 -23.89 9.90 0.48
N ALA A 122 -22.90 10.53 1.11
CA ALA A 122 -21.49 10.38 0.76
C ALA A 122 -21.02 8.92 0.91
N MET A 123 -21.39 8.27 2.01
CA MET A 123 -21.13 6.84 2.25
C MET A 123 -21.81 5.97 1.19
N CYS A 124 -23.08 6.23 0.86
CA CYS A 124 -23.80 5.50 -0.19
C CYS A 124 -23.14 5.66 -1.57
N LEU A 125 -22.63 6.85 -1.88
CA LEU A 125 -21.89 7.11 -3.11
C LEU A 125 -20.57 6.32 -3.15
N ASN A 126 -19.79 6.35 -2.06
CA ASN A 126 -18.58 5.52 -1.93
C ASN A 126 -18.90 4.03 -2.08
N LEU A 127 -19.96 3.55 -1.45
CA LEU A 127 -20.38 2.16 -1.50
C LEU A 127 -20.80 1.72 -2.91
N PHE A 128 -21.58 2.57 -3.60
CA PHE A 128 -21.95 2.31 -4.98
C PHE A 128 -20.70 2.24 -5.88
N TRP A 129 -19.80 3.20 -5.74
CA TRP A 129 -18.58 3.27 -6.54
C TRP A 129 -17.64 2.10 -6.25
N ALA A 130 -17.46 1.73 -4.98
CA ALA A 130 -16.64 0.60 -4.55
C ALA A 130 -17.13 -0.71 -5.17
N ARG A 131 -18.44 -0.98 -5.12
CA ARG A 131 -19.03 -2.17 -5.76
C ARG A 131 -18.85 -2.16 -7.27
N LEU A 132 -18.99 -1.00 -7.90
CA LEU A 132 -18.78 -0.86 -9.35
C LEU A 132 -17.32 -1.18 -9.71
N LEU A 133 -16.34 -0.63 -8.99
CA LEU A 133 -14.91 -0.88 -9.20
C LEU A 133 -14.55 -2.35 -8.98
N ILE A 134 -15.04 -2.97 -7.91
CA ILE A 134 -14.77 -4.40 -7.64
C ILE A 134 -15.36 -5.28 -8.76
N SER A 135 -16.62 -5.02 -9.13
CA SER A 135 -17.29 -5.79 -10.18
C SER A 135 -16.61 -5.62 -11.54
N ARG A 136 -16.37 -4.37 -11.96
CA ARG A 136 -15.77 -4.08 -13.27
C ARG A 136 -14.29 -4.39 -13.32
N GLY A 137 -13.55 -4.22 -12.22
CA GLY A 137 -12.14 -4.60 -12.11
C GLY A 137 -11.94 -6.10 -12.31
N SER A 138 -12.85 -6.92 -11.79
CA SER A 138 -12.85 -8.37 -12.04
C SER A 138 -13.12 -8.71 -13.51
N VAL A 139 -14.13 -8.10 -14.12
CA VAL A 139 -14.49 -8.32 -15.54
C VAL A 139 -13.39 -7.83 -16.50
N LEU A 140 -12.70 -6.75 -16.15
CA LEU A 140 -11.62 -6.18 -16.95
C LEU A 140 -10.25 -6.83 -16.66
N SER A 141 -10.19 -7.85 -15.79
CA SER A 141 -8.93 -8.47 -15.33
C SER A 141 -7.90 -7.44 -14.90
N SER A 142 -8.34 -6.38 -14.20
CA SER A 142 -7.48 -5.29 -13.73
C SER A 142 -7.37 -5.34 -12.21
N PRO A 143 -6.29 -5.92 -11.66
CA PRO A 143 -6.06 -5.99 -10.22
C PRO A 143 -6.04 -4.61 -9.56
N ALA A 144 -5.52 -3.59 -10.24
CA ALA A 144 -5.45 -2.22 -9.74
C ALA A 144 -6.84 -1.60 -9.50
N ILE A 145 -7.78 -1.76 -10.44
CA ILE A 145 -9.16 -1.26 -10.28
C ILE A 145 -9.88 -2.02 -9.15
N ALA A 146 -9.71 -3.34 -9.10
CA ALA A 146 -10.31 -4.15 -8.05
C ALA A 146 -9.74 -3.80 -6.66
N ALA A 147 -8.44 -3.54 -6.56
CA ALA A 147 -7.78 -3.10 -5.33
C ALA A 147 -8.28 -1.73 -4.88
N SER A 148 -8.38 -0.76 -5.79
CA SER A 148 -8.96 0.56 -5.51
C SER A 148 -10.41 0.45 -5.01
N GLY A 149 -11.22 -0.44 -5.60
CA GLY A 149 -12.58 -0.71 -5.12
C GLY A 149 -12.63 -1.34 -3.72
N ARG A 150 -11.68 -2.22 -3.37
CA ARG A 150 -11.56 -2.79 -2.02
C ARG A 150 -11.14 -1.73 -1.00
N HIS A 151 -10.20 -0.86 -1.36
CA HIS A 151 -9.80 0.26 -0.50
C HIS A 151 -11.01 1.18 -0.21
N LEU A 152 -11.77 1.56 -1.23
CA LEU A 152 -12.98 2.38 -1.04
C LEU A 152 -14.06 1.67 -0.22
N MET A 153 -14.12 0.34 -0.24
CA MET A 153 -15.01 -0.44 0.63
C MET A 153 -14.56 -0.37 2.10
N SER A 154 -13.27 -0.27 2.38
CA SER A 154 -12.74 -0.04 3.73
C SER A 154 -13.26 1.28 4.28
N ASP A 155 -13.15 2.36 3.49
CA ASP A 155 -13.67 3.69 3.85
C ASP A 155 -15.19 3.67 4.13
N VAL A 156 -15.95 2.82 3.44
CA VAL A 156 -17.38 2.66 3.73
C VAL A 156 -17.62 2.04 5.10
N TRP A 157 -16.81 1.04 5.48
CA TRP A 157 -16.93 0.41 6.79
C TRP A 157 -16.57 1.37 7.93
N THR A 158 -15.51 2.18 7.76
CA THR A 158 -15.14 3.22 8.74
C THR A 158 -16.24 4.29 8.84
N SER A 159 -16.71 4.81 7.71
CA SER A 159 -17.83 5.77 7.65
C SER A 159 -19.11 5.22 8.28
N ALA A 160 -19.43 3.93 8.05
CA ALA A 160 -20.60 3.27 8.62
C ALA A 160 -20.49 3.16 10.14
N GLY A 161 -19.30 2.84 10.67
CA GLY A 161 -19.05 2.82 12.11
C GLY A 161 -19.31 4.17 12.77
N VAL A 162 -18.81 5.26 12.15
CA VAL A 162 -19.08 6.64 12.58
C VAL A 162 -20.57 6.96 12.56
N LEU A 163 -21.27 6.69 11.45
CA LEU A 163 -22.70 6.97 11.32
C LEU A 163 -23.57 6.18 12.31
N ILE A 164 -23.26 4.90 12.54
CA ILE A 164 -23.96 4.08 13.53
C ILE A 164 -23.76 4.68 14.93
N GLY A 165 -22.52 5.02 15.27
CA GLY A 165 -22.19 5.61 16.56
C GLY A 165 -22.89 6.95 16.79
N LEU A 166 -22.94 7.81 15.76
CA LEU A 166 -23.60 9.10 15.82
C LEU A 166 -25.13 8.97 15.84
N GLY A 167 -25.67 7.97 15.14
CA GLY A 167 -27.10 7.60 15.21
C GLY A 167 -27.51 7.13 16.61
N LEU A 168 -26.66 6.37 17.29
CA LEU A 168 -26.88 5.98 18.69
C LEU A 168 -26.83 7.19 19.63
N ALA A 169 -25.92 8.15 19.40
CA ALA A 169 -25.86 9.40 20.14
C ALA A 169 -27.16 10.21 20.02
N LEU A 170 -27.74 10.28 18.82
CA LEU A 170 -29.03 10.94 18.61
C LEU A 170 -30.20 10.24 19.30
N LEU A 171 -30.24 8.90 19.28
CA LEU A 171 -31.33 8.13 19.89
C LEU A 171 -31.28 8.16 21.42
N THR A 172 -30.08 8.18 21.99
CA THR A 172 -29.86 8.16 23.45
C THR A 172 -29.79 9.55 24.06
N GLY A 173 -29.53 10.59 23.25
CA GLY A 173 -29.24 11.95 23.72
C GLY A 173 -27.85 12.10 24.34
N TRP A 174 -26.99 11.07 24.27
CA TRP A 174 -25.67 11.08 24.89
C TRP A 174 -24.66 11.80 23.99
N VAL A 175 -24.56 13.12 24.16
CA VAL A 175 -23.64 13.99 23.40
C VAL A 175 -22.17 13.53 23.51
N ILE A 176 -21.80 12.93 24.65
CA ILE A 176 -20.46 12.41 24.90
C ILE A 176 -20.04 11.27 23.95
N LEU A 177 -20.99 10.61 23.28
CA LEU A 177 -20.67 9.52 22.37
C LEU A 177 -19.87 9.99 21.15
N ASP A 178 -20.16 11.18 20.59
CA ASP A 178 -19.45 11.71 19.42
C ASP A 178 -17.92 11.81 19.64
N PRO A 179 -17.42 12.53 20.67
CA PRO A 179 -15.99 12.60 20.93
C PRO A 179 -15.39 11.26 21.40
N ILE A 180 -16.15 10.37 22.06
CA ILE A 180 -15.65 9.04 22.41
C ILE A 180 -15.42 8.19 21.16
N ILE A 181 -16.38 8.16 20.24
CA ILE A 181 -16.28 7.43 18.98
C ILE A 181 -15.13 7.99 18.15
N ALA A 182 -15.07 9.31 17.99
CA ALA A 182 -14.00 9.97 17.26
C ALA A 182 -12.61 9.66 17.87
N PHE A 183 -12.50 9.62 19.20
CA PHE A 183 -11.25 9.24 19.87
C PHE A 183 -10.83 7.81 19.55
N PHE A 184 -11.73 6.83 19.66
CA PHE A 184 -11.39 5.43 19.35
C PHE A 184 -11.06 5.22 17.87
N VAL A 185 -11.80 5.86 16.97
CA VAL A 185 -11.51 5.86 15.53
C VAL A 185 -10.12 6.47 15.28
N ALA A 186 -9.79 7.60 15.91
CA ALA A 186 -8.48 8.22 15.76
C ALA A 186 -7.32 7.34 16.25
N ILE A 187 -7.49 6.59 17.35
CA ILE A 187 -6.49 5.63 17.82
C ILE A 187 -6.29 4.49 16.82
N HIS A 188 -7.38 4.02 16.20
CA HIS A 188 -7.31 3.01 15.14
C HIS A 188 -6.54 3.54 13.92
N ILE A 189 -6.91 4.72 13.42
CA ILE A 189 -6.25 5.40 12.31
C ILE A 189 -4.77 5.67 12.62
N LEU A 190 -4.43 6.05 13.86
CA LEU A 190 -3.05 6.29 14.27
C LEU A 190 -2.18 5.03 14.16
N ARG A 191 -2.73 3.88 14.54
CA ARG A 191 -2.05 2.59 14.40
C ARG A 191 -1.82 2.26 12.92
N GLU A 192 -2.83 2.44 12.07
CA GLU A 192 -2.71 2.21 10.62
C GLU A 192 -1.64 3.11 10.01
N GLY A 193 -1.67 4.41 10.32
CA GLY A 193 -0.65 5.36 9.85
C GLY A 193 0.76 4.97 10.28
N PHE A 194 0.94 4.51 11.53
CA PHE A 194 2.23 4.04 12.03
C PHE A 194 2.72 2.77 11.32
N GLU A 195 1.83 1.82 11.05
CA GLU A 195 2.13 0.60 10.30
C GLU A 195 2.55 0.90 8.85
N VAL A 196 1.87 1.85 8.20
CA VAL A 196 2.23 2.36 6.87
C VAL A 196 3.63 2.99 6.88
N VAL A 197 3.96 3.80 7.89
CA VAL A 197 5.31 4.39 8.01
C VAL A 197 6.38 3.32 8.21
N ILE A 198 6.20 2.39 9.15
CA ILE A 198 7.21 1.35 9.44
C ILE A 198 7.44 0.46 8.22
N SER A 199 6.37 -0.01 7.59
CA SER A 199 6.48 -0.88 6.41
C SER A 199 7.20 -0.17 5.26
N SER A 200 6.92 1.12 5.06
CA SER A 200 7.57 1.93 4.02
C SER A 200 9.04 2.23 4.32
N VAL A 201 9.38 2.52 5.58
CA VAL A 201 10.77 2.72 6.02
C VAL A 201 11.58 1.43 5.88
N ASN A 202 11.01 0.28 6.24
CA ASN A 202 11.64 -1.02 6.01
C ASN A 202 11.93 -1.25 4.51
N GLY A 203 11.01 -0.86 3.63
CA GLY A 203 11.25 -0.90 2.18
C GLY A 203 12.43 -0.03 1.71
N LEU A 204 12.69 1.09 2.39
CA LEU A 204 13.87 1.94 2.11
C LEU A 204 15.19 1.29 2.57
N MET A 205 15.15 0.42 3.58
CA MET A 205 16.29 -0.27 4.19
C MET A 205 16.73 -1.55 3.45
N ASP A 206 16.29 -1.74 2.20
CA ASP A 206 16.62 -2.92 1.39
C ASP A 206 16.19 -4.23 2.08
N SER A 207 14.95 -4.26 2.55
CA SER A 207 14.33 -5.46 3.12
C SER A 207 14.37 -6.63 2.15
N ALA A 208 14.59 -7.82 2.71
CA ALA A 208 14.57 -9.08 1.97
C ALA A 208 13.27 -9.27 1.20
N ALA A 209 13.33 -10.03 0.09
CA ALA A 209 12.12 -10.42 -0.61
C ALA A 209 11.20 -11.23 0.32
N PRO A 210 9.87 -11.21 0.10
CA PRO A 210 8.93 -12.03 0.85
C PRO A 210 9.38 -13.50 0.89
N GLU A 211 9.08 -14.18 1.99
CA GLU A 211 9.58 -15.55 2.21
C GLU A 211 9.16 -16.51 1.09
N GLU A 212 7.95 -16.38 0.57
CA GLU A 212 7.46 -17.16 -0.57
C GLU A 212 8.31 -16.95 -1.84
N GLU A 213 8.70 -15.71 -2.14
CA GLU A 213 9.58 -15.40 -3.28
C GLU A 213 10.98 -15.96 -3.05
N ARG A 214 11.50 -15.88 -1.81
CA ARG A 214 12.81 -16.41 -1.45
C ARG A 214 12.88 -17.92 -1.61
N ILE A 215 11.92 -18.66 -1.06
CA ILE A 215 11.82 -20.12 -1.21
C ILE A 215 11.80 -20.47 -2.69
N ARG A 216 11.05 -19.71 -3.49
CA ARG A 216 10.94 -19.98 -4.92
C ARG A 216 12.25 -19.72 -5.68
N ILE A 217 12.98 -18.67 -5.32
CA ILE A 217 14.33 -18.42 -5.86
C ILE A 217 15.25 -19.59 -5.49
N GLU A 218 15.24 -20.06 -4.24
CA GLU A 218 16.06 -21.20 -3.81
C GLU A 218 15.75 -22.48 -4.61
N GLU A 219 14.48 -22.75 -4.91
CA GLU A 219 14.06 -23.85 -5.77
C GLU A 219 14.58 -23.72 -7.21
N ILE A 220 14.50 -22.52 -7.80
CA ILE A 220 15.02 -22.23 -9.15
C ILE A 220 16.53 -22.45 -9.19
N LEU A 221 17.25 -21.94 -8.18
CA LEU A 221 18.69 -22.09 -8.04
C LEU A 221 19.07 -23.58 -7.99
N HIS A 222 18.41 -24.36 -7.14
CA HIS A 222 18.62 -25.80 -7.03
C HIS A 222 18.43 -26.51 -8.38
N GLN A 223 17.39 -26.17 -9.14
CA GLN A 223 17.06 -26.85 -10.40
C GLN A 223 17.92 -26.41 -11.59
N SER A 224 18.37 -25.15 -11.61
CA SER A 224 18.97 -24.53 -12.80
C SER A 224 20.50 -24.50 -12.75
N ALA A 225 21.11 -24.77 -11.60
CA ALA A 225 22.56 -24.64 -11.40
C ALA A 225 23.37 -25.90 -11.74
N GLY A 226 22.87 -26.77 -12.63
CA GLY A 226 23.62 -27.96 -13.09
C GLY A 226 25.05 -27.62 -13.58
N GLY A 227 26.06 -28.28 -13.00
CA GLY A 227 27.48 -27.99 -13.28
C GLY A 227 28.14 -27.01 -12.30
N ALA A 228 27.38 -26.32 -11.45
CA ALA A 228 27.92 -25.69 -10.26
C ALA A 228 28.15 -26.74 -9.16
N LEU A 229 29.01 -26.40 -8.18
CA LEU A 229 29.25 -27.22 -7.00
C LEU A 229 28.33 -26.79 -5.85
N GLN A 230 28.09 -25.49 -5.69
CA GLN A 230 27.30 -24.92 -4.61
C GLN A 230 26.86 -23.48 -4.94
N MET A 231 25.74 -23.04 -4.38
CA MET A 231 25.40 -21.62 -4.29
C MET A 231 25.24 -21.20 -2.84
N HIS A 232 25.77 -20.05 -2.45
CA HIS A 232 25.67 -19.55 -1.08
C HIS A 232 25.58 -18.02 -1.04
N GLY A 233 25.36 -17.47 0.16
CA GLY A 233 25.30 -16.03 0.36
C GLY A 233 24.12 -15.36 -0.35
N LEU A 234 23.00 -16.06 -0.54
CA LEU A 234 21.80 -15.51 -1.19
C LEU A 234 21.29 -14.28 -0.45
N LYS A 235 21.38 -13.13 -1.12
CA LYS A 235 20.80 -11.86 -0.71
C LYS A 235 19.72 -11.49 -1.69
N THR A 236 18.56 -11.16 -1.17
CA THR A 236 17.46 -10.59 -1.96
C THR A 236 17.11 -9.25 -1.37
N ARG A 237 16.65 -8.32 -2.21
CA ARG A 237 16.01 -7.10 -1.76
C ARG A 237 14.94 -6.66 -2.75
N ARG A 238 13.85 -6.09 -2.24
CA ARG A 238 12.81 -5.47 -3.06
C ARG A 238 12.90 -3.96 -3.02
N ALA A 239 12.75 -3.33 -4.18
CA ALA A 239 12.48 -1.91 -4.28
C ALA A 239 11.29 -1.68 -5.21
N GLY A 240 10.11 -1.44 -4.64
CA GLY A 240 8.86 -1.37 -5.40
C GLY A 240 8.66 -2.65 -6.24
N PRO A 241 8.49 -2.54 -7.57
CA PRO A 241 8.35 -3.71 -8.45
C PRO A 241 9.67 -4.46 -8.70
N ALA A 242 10.83 -3.81 -8.52
CA ALA A 242 12.13 -4.41 -8.83
C ALA A 242 12.57 -5.39 -7.74
N LEU A 243 13.01 -6.56 -8.16
CA LEU A 243 13.61 -7.59 -7.31
C LEU A 243 15.10 -7.67 -7.63
N PHE A 244 15.96 -7.54 -6.62
CA PHE A 244 17.40 -7.75 -6.78
C PHE A 244 17.80 -9.04 -6.09
N VAL A 245 18.55 -9.88 -6.80
CA VAL A 245 19.01 -11.19 -6.33
C VAL A 245 20.53 -11.23 -6.51
N GLU A 246 21.25 -11.40 -5.42
CA GLU A 246 22.71 -11.46 -5.42
C GLU A 246 23.16 -12.72 -4.67
N PHE A 247 24.03 -13.53 -5.27
CA PHE A 247 24.56 -14.72 -4.61
C PHE A 247 25.90 -15.13 -5.22
N HIS A 248 26.58 -16.04 -4.54
CA HIS A 248 27.83 -16.64 -5.01
C HIS A 248 27.56 -18.01 -5.58
N MET A 249 28.17 -18.31 -6.73
CA MET A 249 28.11 -19.62 -7.38
C MET A 249 29.50 -20.23 -7.43
N VAL A 250 29.67 -21.35 -6.73
CA VAL A 250 30.91 -22.09 -6.67
C VAL A 250 31.00 -23.08 -7.82
N VAL A 251 32.12 -23.08 -8.54
CA VAL A 251 32.42 -23.99 -9.66
C VAL A 251 33.81 -24.60 -9.51
N ASP A 252 34.13 -25.60 -10.34
CA ASP A 252 35.49 -26.12 -10.47
C ASP A 252 36.47 -24.99 -10.84
N GLY A 253 37.60 -24.88 -10.13
CA GLY A 253 38.57 -23.81 -10.35
C GLY A 253 39.29 -23.84 -11.71
N GLN A 254 39.20 -24.95 -12.44
CA GLN A 254 39.69 -25.10 -13.81
C GLN A 254 38.58 -24.87 -14.86
N MET A 255 37.34 -24.63 -14.44
CA MET A 255 36.25 -24.30 -15.35
C MET A 255 36.57 -23.02 -16.12
N THR A 256 36.41 -23.07 -17.44
CA THR A 256 36.60 -21.88 -18.27
C THR A 256 35.56 -20.82 -17.94
N VAL A 257 35.92 -19.54 -18.07
CA VAL A 257 34.99 -18.41 -17.89
C VAL A 257 33.74 -18.56 -18.76
N LEU A 258 33.87 -19.12 -19.97
CA LEU A 258 32.74 -19.37 -20.86
C LEU A 258 31.76 -20.38 -20.25
N ALA A 259 32.26 -21.52 -19.77
CA ALA A 259 31.42 -22.57 -19.20
C ALA A 259 30.72 -22.13 -17.91
N SER A 260 31.39 -21.34 -17.06
CA SER A 260 30.75 -20.78 -15.87
C SER A 260 29.71 -19.72 -16.22
N HIS A 261 29.95 -18.91 -17.26
CA HIS A 261 29.00 -17.93 -17.75
C HIS A 261 27.72 -18.59 -18.31
N GLU A 262 27.83 -19.72 -19.02
CA GLU A 262 26.67 -20.48 -19.50
C GLU A 262 25.77 -20.98 -18.34
N ILE A 263 26.36 -21.29 -17.18
CA ILE A 263 25.60 -21.64 -15.98
C ILE A 263 24.90 -20.39 -15.42
N CYS A 264 25.60 -19.25 -15.36
CA CYS A 264 25.02 -17.97 -14.96
C CYS A 264 23.81 -17.61 -15.84
N ASP A 265 23.96 -17.62 -17.16
CA ASP A 265 22.89 -17.29 -18.12
C ASP A 265 21.65 -18.15 -17.89
N ARG A 266 21.84 -19.47 -17.69
CA ARG A 266 20.71 -20.38 -17.44
C ARG A 266 20.00 -20.08 -16.12
N ILE A 267 20.73 -19.73 -15.06
CA ILE A 267 20.13 -19.34 -13.78
C ILE A 267 19.41 -18.00 -13.93
N GLU A 268 20.03 -17.02 -14.58
CA GLU A 268 19.42 -15.71 -14.82
C GLU A 268 18.12 -15.82 -15.62
N ASP A 269 18.12 -16.61 -16.68
CA ASP A 269 16.94 -16.85 -17.51
C ASP A 269 15.82 -17.54 -16.73
N ALA A 270 16.17 -18.52 -15.88
CA ALA A 270 15.19 -19.21 -15.04
C ALA A 270 14.57 -18.27 -13.99
N VAL A 271 15.38 -17.41 -13.35
CA VAL A 271 14.88 -16.41 -12.42
C VAL A 271 14.02 -15.36 -13.14
N LYS A 272 14.44 -14.86 -14.31
CA LYS A 272 13.69 -13.87 -15.09
C LYS A 272 12.40 -14.43 -15.68
N ALA A 273 12.35 -15.73 -15.99
CA ALA A 273 11.13 -16.39 -16.46
C ALA A 273 10.01 -16.36 -15.43
N GLU A 274 10.35 -16.45 -14.14
CA GLU A 274 9.39 -16.39 -13.03
C GLU A 274 9.20 -14.99 -12.46
N PHE A 275 10.28 -14.20 -12.42
CA PHE A 275 10.31 -12.83 -11.92
C PHE A 275 10.83 -11.88 -13.03
N PRO A 276 9.95 -11.38 -13.92
CA PRO A 276 10.38 -10.59 -15.09
C PRO A 276 11.18 -9.32 -14.78
N ASP A 277 10.93 -8.70 -13.61
CA ASP A 277 11.62 -7.49 -13.15
C ASP A 277 12.86 -7.77 -12.28
N ALA A 278 13.34 -9.03 -12.26
CA ALA A 278 14.49 -9.42 -11.45
C ALA A 278 15.82 -8.98 -12.07
N GLN A 279 16.68 -8.39 -11.24
CA GLN A 279 18.08 -8.10 -11.54
C GLN A 279 18.95 -9.07 -10.74
N VAL A 280 19.64 -9.94 -11.46
CA VAL A 280 20.46 -11.00 -10.87
C VAL A 280 21.93 -10.64 -11.02
N ILE A 281 22.70 -10.76 -9.94
CA ILE A 281 24.16 -10.65 -9.96
C ILE A 281 24.73 -11.93 -9.36
N ILE A 282 25.51 -12.65 -10.15
CA ILE A 282 26.13 -13.91 -9.76
C ILE A 282 27.64 -13.70 -9.67
N HIS A 283 28.20 -13.88 -8.48
CA HIS A 283 29.65 -13.88 -8.29
C HIS A 283 30.19 -15.30 -8.38
N VAL A 284 30.99 -15.59 -9.40
CA VAL A 284 31.56 -16.93 -9.61
C VAL A 284 32.80 -17.12 -8.74
N GLU A 285 32.82 -18.20 -7.95
CA GLU A 285 33.91 -18.53 -7.03
C GLU A 285 34.45 -19.95 -7.29
N PRO A 286 35.75 -20.21 -7.03
CA PRO A 286 36.31 -21.55 -7.16
C PRO A 286 35.98 -22.43 -5.94
N GLU A 287 36.06 -23.75 -6.09
CA GLU A 287 35.80 -24.78 -5.06
C GLU A 287 36.37 -24.49 -3.65
N SER A 288 37.50 -23.80 -3.55
CA SER A 288 38.11 -23.37 -2.26
C SER A 288 37.22 -22.44 -1.42
N LYS A 289 36.15 -21.89 -1.99
CA LYS A 289 35.20 -20.98 -1.36
C LYS A 289 33.91 -21.64 -0.90
N MET A 290 33.76 -22.96 -1.04
CA MET A 290 32.59 -23.67 -0.52
C MET A 290 32.37 -23.38 0.96
N GLU A 291 31.10 -23.13 1.31
CA GLU A 291 30.67 -22.89 2.67
C GLU A 291 29.91 -24.11 3.24
N PRO A 292 29.87 -24.28 4.58
CA PRO A 292 29.09 -25.37 5.20
C PRO A 292 27.59 -25.27 4.93
N ALA A 293 27.09 -24.06 4.70
CA ALA A 293 25.70 -23.78 4.39
C ALA A 293 25.61 -23.23 2.96
N GLY A 294 24.95 -23.98 2.07
CA GLY A 294 24.74 -23.58 0.69
C GLY A 294 23.72 -24.49 0.02
N ILE A 295 23.12 -23.98 -1.05
CA ILE A 295 22.18 -24.69 -1.89
C ILE A 295 23.00 -25.56 -2.84
N ALA A 296 22.81 -26.88 -2.76
CA ALA A 296 23.40 -27.81 -3.73
C ALA A 296 22.53 -27.82 -5.00
N PRO A 297 23.13 -27.87 -6.20
CA PRO A 297 22.38 -28.12 -7.43
C PRO A 297 21.81 -29.55 -7.47
N ALA A 298 20.72 -29.72 -8.23
CA ALA A 298 20.03 -31.00 -8.47
C ALA A 298 20.86 -32.03 -9.23
#